data_AF-A0A524M8K4-F1
#
_entry.id   AF-A0A524M8K4-F1
#
_cell.length_a   1.000
_cell.length_b   1.000
_cell.length_c   1.000
_cell.angle_alpha   90.00
_cell.angle_beta   90.00
_cell.angle_gamma   90.00
#
_symmetry.space_group_name_H-M   'P 1'
#
loop_
_entity.id
_entity.type
_entity.pdbx_description
1 polymer ?
#
loop_
_entity_poly.entity_id
_entity_poly.type
_entity_poly.pdbx_seq_one_letter_code
_entity_poly.pdbx_strand_id
1 'polypeptide(L)'
;MSHYDALREKIRSKSATVVVIGLGYVGLPLAVEKAKAGFHVVGIERNEVRVAQVNRGENYIADVLAQDLASVVAKGLLTAT
;
A
#
# COMPACT_ATOMS: atom_id res chain seq x y z
N MET A 1 -11.11 26.23 -7.25
CA MET A 1 -10.64 24.95 -7.83
C MET A 1 -11.68 23.89 -7.51
N SER A 2 -12.15 23.11 -8.48
CA SER A 2 -13.15 22.08 -8.21
C SER A 2 -12.57 20.90 -7.41
N HIS A 3 -13.40 20.15 -6.70
CA HIS A 3 -12.94 18.91 -6.05
C HIS A 3 -12.34 17.92 -7.05
N TYR A 4 -12.87 17.89 -8.28
CA TYR A 4 -12.33 17.09 -9.37
C TYR A 4 -10.90 17.50 -9.75
N ASP A 5 -10.64 18.80 -9.94
CA ASP A 5 -9.30 19.30 -10.29
C ASP A 5 -8.29 19.03 -9.16
N ALA A 6 -8.71 19.22 -7.91
CA ALA A 6 -7.87 18.97 -6.75
C ALA A 6 -7.50 17.48 -6.62
N LEU A 7 -8.47 16.57 -6.80
CA LEU A 7 -8.21 15.13 -6.79
C LEU A 7 -7.32 14.71 -7.97
N ARG A 8 -7.61 15.22 -9.17
CA ARG A 8 -6.81 14.95 -10.38
C ARG A 8 -5.35 15.33 -10.15
N GLU A 9 -5.09 16.49 -9.57
CA GLU A 9 -3.72 16.93 -9.29
C GLU A 9 -3.03 16.07 -8.23
N LYS A 10 -3.75 15.67 -7.17
CA LYS A 10 -3.21 14.75 -6.15
C LYS A 10 -2.83 13.39 -6.73
N ILE A 11 -3.62 12.86 -7.68
CA ILE A 11 -3.31 11.61 -8.36
C ILE A 11 -2.10 11.78 -9.28
N ARG A 12 -2.03 12.86 -10.07
CA ARG A 12 -0.91 13.12 -10.99
C ARG A 12 0.41 13.32 -10.25
N SER A 13 0.39 14.07 -9.15
CA SER A 13 1.56 14.32 -8.30
C SER A 13 1.86 13.18 -7.32
N LYS A 14 1.03 12.13 -7.28
CA LYS A 14 1.13 10.99 -6.34
C LYS A 14 1.03 11.37 -4.86
N SER A 15 0.52 12.56 -4.57
CA SER A 15 0.25 13.05 -3.21
C SER A 15 -1.10 12.58 -2.65
N ALA A 16 -1.92 11.90 -3.45
CA ALA A 16 -3.09 11.19 -2.95
C ALA A 16 -2.66 10.00 -2.07
N THR A 17 -3.35 9.81 -0.94
CA THR A 17 -3.23 8.57 -0.16
C THR A 17 -4.15 7.52 -0.76
N VAL A 18 -3.64 6.32 -0.99
CA VAL A 18 -4.42 5.16 -1.43
C VAL A 18 -4.73 4.29 -0.23
N VAL A 19 -6.00 3.96 -0.01
CA VAL A 19 -6.41 3.02 1.04
C VAL A 19 -6.86 1.72 0.40
N VAL A 20 -6.31 0.60 0.86
CA VAL A 20 -6.68 -0.75 0.41
C VAL A 20 -7.30 -1.50 1.57
N ILE A 21 -8.58 -1.88 1.43
CA ILE A 21 -9.32 -2.62 2.47
C ILE A 21 -9.23 -4.11 2.16
N GLY A 22 -8.63 -4.86 3.08
CA GLY A 22 -8.27 -6.27 2.96
C GLY A 22 -6.89 -6.44 2.32
N LEU A 23 -5.96 -7.10 3.02
CA LEU A 23 -4.60 -7.40 2.56
C LEU A 23 -4.44 -8.90 2.32
N GLY A 24 -5.45 -9.48 1.68
CA GLY A 24 -5.42 -10.85 1.18
C GLY A 24 -4.68 -10.97 -0.14
N TYR A 25 -4.97 -12.05 -0.86
CA TYR A 25 -4.33 -12.40 -2.13
C TYR A 25 -4.37 -11.30 -3.19
N VAL A 26 -5.45 -10.53 -3.30
CA VAL A 26 -5.57 -9.43 -4.28
C VAL A 26 -5.13 -8.08 -3.69
N GLY A 27 -5.45 -7.85 -2.43
CA GLY A 27 -5.23 -6.54 -1.79
C GLY A 27 -3.77 -6.24 -1.52
N LEU A 28 -2.99 -7.21 -1.03
CA LEU A 28 -1.57 -7.00 -0.75
C LEU A 28 -0.75 -6.69 -2.04
N PRO A 29 -0.88 -7.44 -3.15
CA PRO A 29 -0.20 -7.07 -4.40
C PRO A 29 -0.61 -5.69 -4.89
N LEU A 30 -1.91 -5.34 -4.81
CA LEU A 30 -2.38 -4.00 -5.19
C LEU A 30 -1.72 -2.91 -4.35
N ALA A 31 -1.67 -3.09 -3.03
CA ALA A 31 -1.05 -2.13 -2.11
C ALA A 31 0.44 -1.95 -2.42
N VAL A 32 1.16 -3.05 -2.63
CA VAL A 32 2.59 -3.03 -2.99
C VAL A 32 2.82 -2.33 -4.32
N GLU A 33 2.02 -2.62 -5.36
CA GLU A 33 2.18 -1.98 -6.68
C GLU A 33 1.87 -0.48 -6.65
N LYS A 34 0.87 -0.03 -5.86
CA LYS A 34 0.63 1.42 -5.70
C LYS A 34 1.74 2.11 -4.90
N ALA A 35 2.31 1.45 -3.90
CA ALA A 35 3.47 1.96 -3.18
C ALA A 35 4.72 2.02 -4.08
N LYS A 36 4.97 0.99 -4.91
CA LYS A 36 6.04 0.99 -5.94
C LYS A 36 5.85 2.11 -6.96
N ALA A 37 4.60 2.41 -7.33
CA ALA A 37 4.28 3.53 -8.18
C ALA A 37 4.55 4.90 -7.52
N GLY A 38 4.81 4.96 -6.22
CA GLY A 38 5.19 6.16 -5.47
C GLY A 38 4.06 6.81 -4.67
N PHE A 39 2.92 6.13 -4.50
CA PHE A 39 1.85 6.61 -3.62
C PHE A 39 2.13 6.24 -2.16
N HIS A 40 1.60 7.03 -1.24
CA HIS A 40 1.45 6.60 0.14
C HIS A 40 0.23 5.68 0.24
N VAL A 41 0.42 4.49 0.80
CA VAL A 41 -0.59 3.44 0.86
C VAL A 41 -0.85 3.04 2.30
N VAL A 42 -2.13 3.01 2.67
CA VAL A 42 -2.60 2.47 3.96
C VAL A 42 -3.41 1.22 3.67
N GLY A 43 -2.92 0.08 4.14
CA GLY A 43 -3.65 -1.17 4.16
C GLY A 43 -4.51 -1.28 5.41
N ILE A 44 -5.76 -1.69 5.26
CA ILE A 44 -6.66 -2.01 6.37
C ILE A 44 -6.89 -3.51 6.38
N GLU A 45 -6.55 -4.20 7.47
CA GLU A 45 -6.67 -5.65 7.57
C GLU A 45 -7.17 -6.06 8.96
N ARG A 46 -8.12 -7.00 9.00
CA ARG A 46 -8.70 -7.47 10.28
C ARG A 46 -7.75 -8.43 11.00
N ASN A 47 -6.92 -9.16 10.26
CA ASN A 47 -5.97 -10.10 10.84
C ASN A 47 -4.71 -9.35 11.35
N GLU A 48 -4.61 -9.17 12.67
CA GLU A 48 -3.50 -8.48 13.33
C GLU A 48 -2.12 -9.09 13.04
N VAL A 49 -2.04 -10.42 12.83
CA VAL A 49 -0.78 -11.08 12.46
C VAL A 49 -0.32 -10.59 11.09
N ARG A 50 -1.24 -10.48 10.13
CA ARG A 50 -0.93 -9.96 8.78
C ARG A 50 -0.56 -8.49 8.81
N VAL A 51 -1.27 -7.68 9.62
CA VAL A 51 -0.90 -6.27 9.84
C VAL A 51 0.55 -6.17 10.31
N ALA A 52 0.93 -6.95 11.32
CA ALA A 52 2.27 -6.94 11.87
C ALA A 52 3.32 -7.44 10.86
N GLN A 53 2.99 -8.48 10.06
CA GLN A 53 3.85 -8.96 8.98
C GLN A 53 4.10 -7.88 7.92
N VAL A 54 3.04 -7.21 7.43
CA VAL A 54 3.18 -6.12 6.46
C VAL A 54 4.05 -5.00 7.01
N ASN A 55 3.81 -4.56 8.25
CA ASN A 55 4.59 -3.48 8.87
C ASN A 55 6.07 -3.85 9.12
N ARG A 56 6.40 -5.14 9.16
CA ARG A 56 7.80 -5.63 9.17
C ARG A 56 8.39 -5.88 7.79
N GLY A 57 7.60 -5.71 6.72
CA GLY A 57 8.02 -6.03 5.35
C GLY A 57 8.04 -7.54 5.04
N GLU A 58 7.37 -8.35 5.86
CA GLU A 58 7.33 -9.81 5.74
C GLU A 58 6.16 -10.24 4.85
N ASN A 59 6.48 -10.93 3.75
CA ASN A 59 5.46 -11.41 2.83
C ASN A 59 4.89 -12.77 3.26
N TYR A 60 3.59 -12.95 3.06
CA TYR A 60 2.83 -14.16 3.42
C TYR A 60 1.98 -14.73 2.27
N ILE A 61 2.11 -14.19 1.05
CA ILE A 61 1.45 -14.71 -0.17
C ILE A 61 2.45 -14.96 -1.29
N ALA A 62 2.16 -15.87 -2.22
CA ALA A 62 3.09 -16.20 -3.30
C ALA A 62 3.24 -15.08 -4.36
N ASP A 63 2.21 -14.25 -4.54
CA ASP A 63 2.10 -13.31 -5.66
C ASP A 63 2.77 -11.95 -5.43
N VAL A 64 3.56 -11.85 -4.36
CA VAL A 64 4.37 -10.68 -4.03
C VAL A 64 5.79 -11.13 -3.83
N LEU A 65 6.76 -10.45 -4.45
CA LEU A 65 8.16 -10.68 -4.15
C LEU A 65 8.46 -10.10 -2.76
N ALA A 66 9.07 -10.89 -1.87
CA ALA A 66 9.38 -10.44 -0.51
C ALA A 66 10.21 -9.14 -0.49
N GLN A 67 11.15 -8.99 -1.43
CA GLN A 67 11.95 -7.79 -1.60
C GLN A 67 11.13 -6.55 -1.95
N ASP A 68 10.03 -6.70 -2.70
CA ASP A 68 9.20 -5.58 -3.14
C ASP A 68 8.43 -5.02 -1.96
N LEU A 69 7.81 -5.89 -1.16
CA LEU A 69 7.13 -5.52 0.07
C LEU A 69 8.10 -4.88 1.07
N ALA A 70 9.25 -5.52 1.33
CA ALA A 70 10.26 -4.99 2.25
C ALA A 70 10.75 -3.60 1.80
N SER A 71 10.98 -3.40 0.50
CA SER A 71 11.44 -2.13 -0.06
C SER A 71 10.42 -1.01 0.16
N VAL A 72 9.13 -1.23 -0.11
CA VAL A 72 8.12 -0.18 0.03
C VAL A 72 7.81 0.15 1.49
N VAL A 73 7.87 -0.83 2.38
CA VAL A 73 7.70 -0.63 3.82
C VAL A 73 8.90 0.12 4.41
N ALA A 74 10.12 -0.25 4.05
CA ALA A 74 11.33 0.46 4.48
C ALA A 74 11.37 1.92 4.01
N LYS A 75 10.76 2.23 2.86
CA LYS A 75 10.57 3.60 2.35
C LYS A 75 9.43 4.36 3.02
N GLY A 76 8.65 3.73 3.91
CA GLY A 76 7.46 4.31 4.54
C GLY A 76 6.29 4.53 3.59
N LEU A 77 6.30 3.90 2.40
CA LEU A 77 5.26 4.07 1.39
C LEU A 77 4.06 3.15 1.59
N LEU A 78 4.21 2.08 2.37
CA LEU A 78 3.13 1.18 2.74
C LEU A 78 3.15 0.94 4.25
N THR A 79 1.99 1.16 4.88
CA THR A 79 1.71 0.80 6.28
C THR A 79 0.40 0.04 6.36
N ALA A 80 0.24 -0.83 7.35
CA ALA A 80 -1.01 -1.54 7.62
C ALA A 80 -1.55 -1.21 9.02
N THR A 81 -2.88 -1.23 9.15
CA THR A 81 -3.62 -1.11 10.42
C THR A 81 -4.84 -2.03 10.45
#